data_AF-A0A655Z6I7-F1
#
_entry.id   AF-A0A655Z6I7-F1
#
_cell.length_a   1.000
_cell.length_b   1.000
_cell.length_c   1.000
_cell.angle_alpha   90.00
_cell.angle_beta   90.00
_cell.angle_gamma   90.00
#
_symmetry.space_group_name_H-M   'P 1'
#
loop_
_entity.id
_entity.type
_entity.pdbx_description
1 polymer ?
#
loop_
_entity_poly.entity_id
_entity_poly.type
_entity_poly.pdbx_seq_one_letter_code
_entity_poly.pdbx_strand_id
1 'polypeptide(L)'
;MKKFLAFIVLSNLIAVACVYLFEFSFGYLKIAFLKDYAFYSMLILLVLGAFFSFSGHGVGYSDPSNVAGVAASSLIDNDSAKKTVVTRLESIGLGHRFLIVSLLPLIFCFIL
;
A
#
# COMPACT_ATOMS: atom_id res chain seq x y z
N MET A 1 16.57 -7.63 9.18
CA MET A 1 16.92 -6.73 8.06
C MET A 1 16.86 -7.40 6.68
N LYS A 2 17.41 -8.61 6.47
CA LYS A 2 17.37 -9.30 5.16
C LYS A 2 15.98 -9.40 4.51
N LYS A 3 14.95 -9.73 5.30
CA LYS A 3 13.55 -9.82 4.82
C LYS A 3 12.98 -8.49 4.34
N PHE A 4 13.35 -7.38 4.98
CA PHE A 4 12.91 -6.03 4.60
C PHE A 4 13.63 -5.55 3.34
N LEU A 5 14.93 -5.84 3.22
CA LEU A 5 15.69 -5.56 2.00
C LEU A 5 15.14 -6.34 0.80
N ALA A 6 14.85 -7.64 0.98
CA ALA A 6 14.21 -8.45 -0.05
C ALA A 6 12.85 -7.89 -0.45
N PHE A 7 12.05 -7.40 0.51
CA PHE A 7 10.78 -6.74 0.23
C PHE A 7 10.98 -5.47 -0.62
N ILE A 8 11.94 -4.60 -0.29
CA ILE A 8 12.24 -3.38 -1.06
C ILE A 8 12.59 -3.73 -2.52
N VAL A 9 13.50 -4.69 -2.71
CA VAL A 9 13.97 -5.08 -4.05
C VAL A 9 12.83 -5.71 -4.84
N LEU A 10 12.11 -6.66 -4.25
CA LEU A 10 11.03 -7.37 -4.93
C LEU A 10 9.87 -6.44 -5.30
N SER A 11 9.48 -5.54 -4.40
CA SER A 11 8.39 -4.58 -4.63
C SER A 11 8.70 -3.63 -5.80
N ASN A 12 9.93 -3.10 -5.86
CA ASN A 12 10.36 -2.24 -6.97
C ASN A 12 10.44 -3.04 -8.28
N LEU A 13 10.97 -4.26 -8.24
CA LEU A 13 11.08 -5.10 -9.43
C LEU A 13 9.70 -5.45 -10.00
N ILE A 14 8.74 -5.77 -9.13
CA ILE A 14 7.34 -6.01 -9.53
C ILE A 14 6.72 -4.74 -10.10
N ALA A 15 6.94 -3.57 -9.48
CA ALA A 15 6.40 -2.31 -9.98
C ALA A 15 6.91 -1.98 -11.39
N VAL A 16 8.22 -2.12 -11.62
CA VAL A 16 8.82 -1.92 -12.95
C VAL A 16 8.29 -2.96 -13.95
N ALA A 17 8.20 -4.23 -13.55
CA ALA A 17 7.63 -5.28 -14.40
C ALA A 17 6.17 -5.01 -14.77
N CYS A 18 5.36 -4.49 -13.85
CA CYS A 18 3.99 -4.08 -14.13
C CYS A 18 3.95 -2.94 -15.16
N VAL A 19 4.77 -1.91 -15.01
CA VAL A 19 4.84 -0.81 -15.98
C VAL A 19 5.27 -1.32 -17.36
N TYR A 20 6.29 -2.18 -17.40
CA TYR A 20 6.78 -2.78 -18.64
C TYR A 20 5.71 -3.65 -19.33
N LEU A 21 5.04 -4.53 -18.60
CA LEU A 21 3.98 -5.37 -19.14
C LEU A 21 2.78 -4.55 -19.61
N PHE A 22 2.43 -3.48 -18.89
CA PHE A 22 1.35 -2.59 -19.27
C PHE A 22 1.68 -1.83 -20.57
N GLU A 23 2.90 -1.31 -20.68
CA GLU A 23 3.33 -0.65 -21.92
C GLU A 23 3.43 -1.64 -23.08
N PHE A 24 3.95 -2.84 -22.86
CA PHE A 24 4.01 -3.88 -23.90
C PHE A 24 2.61 -4.29 -24.39
N SER A 25 1.64 -4.38 -23.47
CA SER A 25 0.30 -4.86 -23.79
C SER A 25 -0.58 -3.79 -24.43
N PHE A 26 -0.44 -2.53 -24.01
CA PHE A 26 -1.37 -1.46 -24.37
C PHE A 26 -0.73 -0.29 -25.13
N GLY A 27 0.57 -0.05 -24.96
CA GLY A 27 1.30 1.04 -25.63
C GLY A 27 0.81 2.46 -25.32
N TYR A 28 0.01 2.65 -24.26
CA TYR A 28 -0.61 3.93 -23.94
C TYR A 28 0.32 4.88 -23.17
N LEU A 29 1.31 4.38 -22.44
CA LEU A 29 2.17 5.23 -21.60
C LEU A 29 3.21 5.98 -22.44
N LYS A 30 3.47 5.53 -23.68
CA LYS A 30 4.43 6.12 -24.63
C LYS A 30 5.76 6.42 -23.97
N ILE A 31 6.30 5.41 -23.29
CA ILE A 31 7.47 5.59 -22.44
C ILE A 31 8.70 5.88 -23.32
N ALA A 32 9.28 7.05 -23.15
CA ALA A 32 10.43 7.51 -23.93
C ALA A 32 11.74 7.47 -23.13
N PHE A 33 11.66 7.65 -21.80
CA PHE A 33 12.83 7.74 -20.93
C PHE A 33 12.74 6.79 -19.73
N LEU A 34 13.91 6.39 -19.20
CA LEU A 34 14.00 5.60 -17.96
C LEU A 34 13.31 6.29 -16.77
N LYS A 35 13.28 7.63 -16.78
CA LYS A 35 12.61 8.43 -15.75
C LYS A 35 11.10 8.18 -15.70
N ASP A 36 10.48 7.92 -16.84
CA ASP A 36 9.04 7.66 -16.92
C ASP A 36 8.71 6.32 -16.25
N TYR A 37 9.55 5.29 -16.46
CA TYR A 37 9.43 4.00 -15.77
C TYR A 37 9.53 4.16 -14.25
N ALA A 38 10.48 4.98 -13.78
CA ALA A 38 10.63 5.26 -12.34
C ALA A 38 9.42 6.03 -11.79
N PHE A 39 8.91 7.02 -12.53
CA PHE A 39 7.74 7.80 -12.15
C PHE A 39 6.48 6.92 -12.03
N TYR A 40 6.18 6.10 -13.04
CA TYR A 40 5.01 5.20 -12.98
C TYR A 40 5.14 4.13 -11.90
N SER A 41 6.35 3.58 -11.70
CA SER A 41 6.61 2.62 -10.62
C SER A 41 6.41 3.25 -9.24
N MET A 42 6.86 4.49 -9.05
CA MET A 42 6.61 5.26 -7.84
C MET A 42 5.10 5.45 -7.61
N LEU A 43 4.37 5.84 -8.65
CA LEU A 43 2.93 6.12 -8.56
C LEU A 43 2.15 4.86 -8.15
N ILE A 44 2.49 3.71 -8.74
CA ILE A 44 1.93 2.40 -8.35
C ILE A 44 2.20 2.12 -6.87
N LEU A 45 3.47 2.18 -6.43
CA LEU A 45 3.85 1.90 -5.04
C LEU A 45 3.17 2.86 -4.04
N LEU A 46 3.00 4.12 -4.41
CA LEU A 46 2.37 5.14 -3.59
C LEU A 46 0.85 4.91 -3.47
N VAL A 47 0.18 4.55 -4.57
CA VAL A 47 -1.24 4.17 -4.56
C VAL A 47 -1.47 2.91 -3.72
N LEU A 48 -0.62 1.89 -3.86
CA LEU A 48 -0.67 0.68 -3.02
C LEU A 48 -0.43 1.03 -1.54
N GLY A 49 0.57 1.87 -1.24
CA GLY A 49 0.86 2.32 0.11
C GLY A 49 -0.30 3.10 0.75
N ALA A 50 -0.90 4.02 0.00
CA ALA A 50 -2.09 4.76 0.43
C ALA A 50 -3.29 3.83 0.63
N PHE A 51 -3.55 2.94 -0.33
CA PHE A 51 -4.66 1.98 -0.25
C PHE A 51 -4.55 1.11 1.01
N PHE A 52 -3.40 0.49 1.27
CA PHE A 52 -3.21 -0.34 2.47
C PHE A 52 -3.23 0.45 3.78
N SER A 53 -2.84 1.74 3.76
CA SER A 53 -2.91 2.63 4.92
C SER A 53 -4.35 3.06 5.23
N PHE A 54 -5.18 3.30 4.21
CA PHE A 54 -6.55 3.80 4.38
C PHE A 54 -7.63 2.72 4.41
N SER A 55 -7.36 1.53 3.85
CA SER A 55 -8.31 0.41 3.79
C SER A 55 -8.68 -0.18 5.17
N GLY A 56 -8.12 0.36 6.26
CA GLY A 56 -8.47 0.03 7.64
C GLY A 56 -9.53 0.94 8.28
N HIS A 57 -10.12 1.92 7.59
CA HIS A 57 -11.25 2.70 8.14
C HIS A 57 -12.55 1.89 8.10
N GLY A 58 -12.71 0.99 9.08
CA GLY A 58 -14.03 0.51 9.46
C GLY A 58 -14.83 1.68 10.03
N VAL A 59 -16.04 1.87 9.51
CA VAL A 59 -17.09 2.74 10.06
C VAL A 59 -17.06 2.74 11.59
N GLY A 60 -17.02 3.94 12.16
CA GLY A 60 -16.83 4.18 13.58
C GLY A 60 -17.91 3.54 14.45
N TYR A 61 -17.63 2.34 14.95
CA TYR A 61 -18.30 1.77 16.11
C TYR A 61 -17.62 2.17 17.43
N SER A 62 -16.50 2.89 17.35
CA SER A 62 -15.68 3.33 18.49
C SER A 62 -15.97 4.76 18.95
N ASP A 63 -16.90 5.46 18.30
CA ASP A 63 -17.28 6.81 18.71
C ASP A 63 -18.23 6.70 19.93
N PRO A 64 -17.87 7.23 21.12
CA PRO A 64 -18.68 7.09 22.33
C PRO A 64 -20.06 7.77 22.22
N SER A 65 -20.25 8.61 21.20
CA SER A 65 -21.55 9.19 20.85
C SER A 65 -22.50 8.19 20.16
N ASN A 66 -21.99 7.07 19.64
CA ASN A 66 -22.74 6.06 18.90
C ASN A 66 -23.00 4.81 19.77
N VAL A 67 -23.96 4.94 20.69
CA VAL A 67 -24.34 3.89 21.67
C VAL A 67 -24.72 2.56 20.99
N ALA A 68 -25.32 2.62 19.80
CA ALA A 68 -25.67 1.45 19.00
C ALA A 68 -24.42 0.70 18.50
N GLY A 69 -23.36 1.45 18.17
CA GLY A 69 -22.08 0.88 17.75
C GLY A 69 -21.32 0.21 18.88
N VAL A 70 -21.34 0.82 20.06
CA VAL A 70 -20.73 0.24 21.27
C VAL A 70 -21.44 -1.05 21.68
N ALA A 71 -22.78 -1.07 21.64
CA ALA A 71 -23.58 -2.26 21.94
C ALA A 71 -23.33 -3.38 20.91
N ALA A 72 -23.32 -3.08 19.61
CA ALA A 72 -23.01 -4.05 18.56
C ALA A 72 -21.57 -4.59 18.65
N SER A 73 -20.59 -3.74 18.96
CA SER A 73 -19.20 -4.18 19.20
C SER A 73 -19.05 -5.06 20.43
N SER A 74 -19.88 -4.86 21.47
CA SER A 74 -19.88 -5.74 22.66
C SER A 74 -20.52 -7.12 22.44
N LEU A 75 -21.33 -7.26 21.38
CA LEU A 75 -21.97 -8.52 20.97
C LEU A 75 -21.13 -9.32 19.96
N ILE A 76 -20.10 -8.71 19.36
CA ILE A 76 -19.14 -9.40 18.51
C ILE A 76 -18.14 -10.13 19.41
N ASP A 77 -18.17 -11.47 19.35
CA ASP A 77 -17.23 -12.33 20.05
C ASP A 77 -15.78 -11.84 19.85
N ASN A 78 -15.06 -11.75 20.97
CA ASN A 78 -13.72 -11.18 21.08
C ASN A 78 -12.71 -11.74 20.05
N ASP A 79 -12.92 -12.95 19.56
CA ASP A 79 -12.03 -13.60 18.59
C ASP A 79 -12.10 -12.94 17.20
N SER A 80 -13.30 -12.52 16.75
CA SER A 80 -13.46 -11.80 15.48
C SER A 80 -12.92 -10.37 15.57
N ALA A 81 -13.12 -9.70 16.70
CA ALA A 81 -12.58 -8.36 16.96
C ALA A 81 -11.05 -8.36 17.04
N LYS A 82 -10.46 -9.36 17.71
CA LYS A 82 -9.00 -9.52 17.80
C LYS A 82 -8.38 -9.80 16.43
N LYS A 83 -9.02 -10.64 15.61
CA LYS A 83 -8.56 -10.96 14.25
C LYS A 83 -8.62 -9.73 13.33
N THR A 84 -9.67 -8.92 13.41
CA THR A 84 -9.80 -7.67 12.64
C THR A 84 -8.77 -6.61 13.05
N VAL A 85 -8.48 -6.46 14.35
CA VAL A 85 -7.43 -5.55 14.84
C VAL A 85 -6.04 -5.97 14.36
N VAL A 86 -5.72 -7.27 14.41
CA VAL A 86 -4.42 -7.80 13.93
C VAL A 86 -4.26 -7.58 12.42
N THR A 87 -5.28 -7.89 11.61
CA THR A 87 -5.23 -7.63 10.16
C THR A 87 -5.13 -6.14 9.82
N ARG A 88 -5.69 -5.25 10.66
CA ARG A 88 -5.61 -3.80 10.48
C ARG A 88 -4.21 -3.27 10.78
N LEU A 89 -3.58 -3.70 11.87
CA LEU A 89 -2.18 -3.34 12.16
C LEU A 89 -1.24 -3.85 11.08
N GLU A 90 -1.50 -5.05 10.54
CA GLU A 90 -0.71 -5.62 9.45
C GLU A 90 -0.89 -4.83 8.16
N SER A 91 -2.11 -4.40 7.81
CA SER A 91 -2.36 -3.56 6.61
C SER A 91 -1.70 -2.19 6.71
N ILE A 92 -1.80 -1.52 7.87
CA ILE A 92 -1.17 -0.21 8.11
C ILE A 92 0.36 -0.37 8.09
N GLY A 93 0.88 -1.44 8.67
CA GLY A 93 2.30 -1.79 8.61
C GLY A 93 2.79 -2.02 7.19
N LEU A 94 1.99 -2.69 6.34
CA LEU A 94 2.27 -2.86 4.91
C LEU A 94 2.22 -1.54 4.13
N GLY A 95 1.24 -0.68 4.43
CA GLY A 95 1.10 0.64 3.82
C GLY A 95 2.33 1.52 4.04
N HIS A 96 2.79 1.63 5.29
CA HIS A 96 4.04 2.34 5.62
C HIS A 96 5.26 1.76 4.91
N ARG A 97 5.36 0.44 4.80
CA ARG A 97 6.48 -0.20 4.08
C ARG A 97 6.47 0.15 2.59
N PHE A 98 5.31 0.13 1.94
CA PHE A 98 5.20 0.54 0.53
C PHE A 98 5.52 2.03 0.33
N LEU A 99 5.12 2.90 1.25
CA LEU A 99 5.51 4.32 1.20
C LEU A 99 7.03 4.50 1.29
N ILE A 100 7.71 3.81 2.21
CA ILE A 100 9.18 3.87 2.31
C ILE A 100 9.83 3.34 1.02
N VAL A 101 9.29 2.27 0.45
CA VAL A 101 9.81 1.68 -0.78
C VAL A 101 9.65 2.62 -1.98
N SER A 102 8.55 3.39 -2.04
CA SER A 102 8.30 4.39 -3.09
C SER A 102 9.28 5.56 -3.11
N LEU A 103 10.02 5.78 -2.02
CA LEU A 103 11.06 6.81 -1.94
C LEU A 103 12.24 6.52 -2.88
N LEU A 104 12.52 5.25 -3.16
CA LEU A 104 13.64 4.82 -4.00
C LEU A 104 13.48 5.25 -5.48
N PRO A 105 12.34 4.94 -6.16
CA PRO A 105 12.11 5.43 -7.50
C PRO A 105 11.90 6.95 -7.55
N LEU A 106 11.41 7.57 -6.46
CA LEU A 106 11.33 9.03 -6.34
C LEU A 106 12.73 9.67 -6.41
N ILE A 107 13.69 9.17 -5.62
CA ILE A 107 15.08 9.65 -5.65
C ILE A 107 15.68 9.43 -7.04
N PHE A 108 15.44 8.27 -7.65
CA PHE A 108 15.92 7.96 -9.00
C PHE A 108 15.38 8.94 -10.04
N CYS A 109 14.11 9.37 -9.90
CA CYS A 109 13.48 10.36 -10.78
C CYS A 109 14.10 11.77 -10.65
N PHE A 110 14.68 12.11 -9.49
CA PHE A 110 15.37 13.40 -9.32
C PHE A 110 16.82 13.39 -9.80
N ILE A 111 17.46 12.22 -9.82
CA ILE A 111 18.88 12.08 -10.22
C ILE A 111 19.04 12.01 -11.75
N LEU A 112 18.03 11.47 -12.45
CA LEU A 112 18.08 11.15 -13.88
C LEU A 112 17.22 12.11 -14.72
#